data_AF-K1T1Z4-F1
#
_entry.id   AF-K1T1Z4-F1
#
_cell.length_a   1.000
_cell.length_b   1.000
_cell.length_c   1.000
_cell.angle_alpha   90.00
_cell.angle_beta   90.00
_cell.angle_gamma   90.00
#
_symmetry.space_group_name_H-M   'P 1'
#
loop_
_entity.id
_entity.type
_entity.pdbx_description
1 polymer ?
#
loop_
_entity_poly.entity_id
_entity_poly.type
_entity_poly.pdbx_seq_one_letter_code
_entity_poly.pdbx_strand_id
1 'polypeptide(L)'
;RRTSHFHGQPGADPTVRIRGVGSFGDTSPLYVIDGVPMGTSIRDFSSNDIETIQILKDASAAAIYGSRAANGVVIITTKRGQKDQPLKVDYNGYVGMDYIPSSVYDVMDADQYSQYIGQACANSNTPLPGGYKLDSTTGKYHFQDNTNTNWFKEVFKTGIRQNHNVNLSGGGAHNTYNVSLDYYNQKGTLEGAGPNYERYTARVNNTMDTKFIKFHTSLSTLTPIKTTWVCQTLPNTFKVCMET
;
A
#
# COMPACT_ATOMS: atom_id res chain seq x y z
N ARG A 1 4.66 19.97 -0.49
CA ARG A 1 3.85 18.74 -0.67
C ARG A 1 4.35 17.73 0.36
N ARG A 2 3.50 17.21 1.25
CA ARG A 2 3.88 16.12 2.16
C ARG A 2 2.84 15.02 1.99
N THR A 3 3.17 14.02 1.18
CA THR A 3 2.48 12.74 1.14
C THR A 3 3.11 11.90 2.24
N SER A 4 2.49 11.86 3.42
CA SER A 4 2.96 10.99 4.49
C SER A 4 2.35 9.61 4.29
N HIS A 5 3.17 8.63 3.91
CA HIS A 5 2.82 7.22 4.06
C HIS A 5 3.11 6.86 5.51
N PHE A 6 2.10 6.87 6.38
CA PHE A 6 2.29 6.52 7.79
C PHE A 6 2.28 5.02 8.05
N HIS A 7 1.96 4.18 7.06
CA HIS A 7 1.79 2.74 7.27
C HIS A 7 2.36 1.94 6.09
N GLY A 8 3.21 0.96 6.40
CA GLY A 8 3.77 0.00 5.43
C GLY A 8 2.80 -1.12 5.05
N GLN A 9 1.50 -0.92 5.26
CA GLN A 9 0.47 -1.91 4.98
C GLN A 9 0.19 -1.96 3.47
N PRO A 10 0.27 -3.14 2.83
CA PRO A 10 -0.11 -3.31 1.44
C PRO A 10 -1.53 -2.82 1.16
N GLY A 11 -1.67 -1.99 0.13
CA GLY A 11 -2.96 -1.40 -0.22
C GLY A 11 -3.49 -0.35 0.75
N ALA A 12 -2.67 0.25 1.63
CA ALA A 12 -3.11 1.37 2.46
C ALA A 12 -3.47 2.61 1.60
N ASP A 13 -4.51 3.33 2.02
CA ASP A 13 -4.93 4.58 1.40
C ASP A 13 -3.86 5.67 1.59
N PRO A 14 -3.39 6.32 0.51
CA PRO A 14 -2.46 7.43 0.66
C PRO A 14 -3.22 8.65 1.21
N THR A 15 -2.87 9.09 2.42
CA THR A 15 -3.39 10.35 2.97
C THR A 15 -2.81 11.55 2.21
N VAL A 16 -3.64 12.20 1.40
CA VAL A 16 -3.28 13.43 0.68
C VAL A 16 -3.88 14.63 1.40
N ARG A 17 -3.03 15.61 1.72
CA ARG A 17 -3.46 16.89 2.29
C ARG A 17 -2.92 18.04 1.46
N ILE A 18 -3.78 18.96 1.05
CA ILE A 18 -3.42 20.16 0.30
C ILE A 18 -3.46 21.34 1.28
N ARG A 19 -2.36 22.11 1.36
CA ARG A 19 -2.18 23.27 2.26
C ARG A 19 -2.13 22.99 3.78
N GLY A 20 -2.05 21.74 4.21
CA GLY A 20 -1.95 21.40 5.65
C GLY A 20 -3.33 21.24 6.29
N VAL A 21 -3.40 21.31 7.62
CA VAL A 21 -4.67 21.15 8.36
C VAL A 21 -5.32 22.53 8.51
N GLY A 22 -6.35 22.81 7.70
CA GLY A 22 -7.04 24.11 7.66
C GLY A 22 -8.43 24.13 8.28
N SER A 23 -8.93 22.98 8.75
CA SER A 23 -10.28 22.84 9.31
C SER A 23 -10.29 21.73 10.37
N PHE A 24 -11.13 21.87 11.39
CA PHE A 24 -11.30 20.89 12.49
C PHE A 24 -12.19 19.68 12.09
N GLY A 25 -12.00 19.16 10.87
CA GLY A 25 -12.80 18.08 10.28
C GLY A 25 -12.08 17.35 9.15
N ASP A 26 -12.81 16.78 8.18
CA ASP A 26 -12.22 16.12 7.02
C ASP A 26 -11.52 17.13 6.09
N THR A 27 -10.20 16.98 5.94
CA THR A 27 -9.34 17.84 5.11
C THR A 27 -8.98 17.19 3.78
N SER A 28 -9.65 16.10 3.39
CA SER A 28 -9.38 15.41 2.13
C SER A 28 -9.75 16.29 0.94
N PRO A 29 -8.92 16.34 -0.12
CA PRO A 29 -9.26 17.07 -1.34
C PRO A 29 -10.33 16.33 -2.14
N LEU A 30 -11.03 17.05 -3.01
CA LEU A 30 -11.94 16.44 -3.97
C LEU A 30 -11.15 15.88 -5.16
N TYR A 31 -11.39 14.62 -5.52
CA TYR A 31 -10.83 14.02 -6.72
C TYR A 31 -11.81 14.15 -7.89
N VAL A 32 -11.30 14.53 -9.06
CA VAL A 32 -12.09 14.64 -10.28
C VAL A 32 -11.40 13.82 -11.35
N ILE A 33 -12.06 12.80 -11.88
CA ILE A 33 -11.52 11.91 -12.91
C ILE A 33 -12.30 12.15 -14.20
N ASP A 34 -11.60 12.60 -15.25
CA ASP A 34 -12.21 12.92 -16.56
C ASP A 34 -13.45 13.83 -16.47
N GLY A 35 -13.46 14.74 -15.48
CA GLY A 35 -14.55 15.70 -15.25
C GLY A 35 -15.64 15.21 -14.29
N VAL A 36 -15.63 13.94 -13.88
CA VAL A 36 -16.59 13.39 -12.90
C VAL A 36 -15.99 13.47 -11.49
N PRO A 37 -16.64 14.13 -10.52
CA PRO A 37 -16.18 14.17 -9.14
C PRO A 37 -16.33 12.79 -8.48
N MET A 38 -15.21 12.18 -8.15
CA MET A 38 -15.12 10.92 -7.41
C MET A 38 -14.79 11.31 -5.97
N GLY A 39 -15.63 10.95 -5.00
CA GLY A 39 -15.61 11.49 -3.62
C GLY A 39 -14.22 11.65 -2.98
N THR A 40 -13.86 10.76 -2.05
CA THR A 40 -12.59 10.84 -1.30
C THR A 40 -11.67 9.63 -1.50
N SER A 41 -12.16 8.57 -2.16
CA SER A 41 -11.36 7.35 -2.41
C SER A 41 -10.59 7.45 -3.72
N ILE A 42 -9.27 7.37 -3.60
CA ILE A 42 -8.27 7.37 -4.68
C ILE A 42 -7.92 5.94 -5.15
N ARG A 43 -8.42 4.90 -4.48
CA ARG A 43 -8.00 3.50 -4.68
C ARG A 43 -8.44 2.92 -6.02
N ASP A 44 -9.47 3.52 -6.62
CA ASP A 44 -10.24 2.93 -7.69
C ASP A 44 -9.61 3.14 -9.09
N PHE A 45 -8.38 3.64 -9.16
CA PHE A 45 -7.67 3.79 -10.41
C PHE A 45 -6.24 3.24 -10.36
N SER A 46 -5.78 2.73 -11.52
CA SER A 46 -4.37 2.42 -11.72
C SER A 46 -3.61 3.71 -12.02
N SER A 47 -2.43 3.88 -11.40
CA SER A 47 -1.54 5.00 -11.73
C SER A 47 -1.01 4.91 -13.16
N ASN A 48 -0.99 3.72 -13.76
CA ASN A 48 -0.54 3.51 -15.12
C ASN A 48 -1.48 4.13 -16.16
N ASP A 49 -2.74 4.36 -15.79
CA ASP A 49 -3.77 4.89 -16.70
C ASP A 49 -3.90 6.42 -16.64
N ILE A 50 -3.13 7.06 -15.75
CA ILE A 50 -3.10 8.51 -15.61
C ILE A 50 -2.27 9.11 -16.74
N GLU A 51 -2.85 10.09 -17.43
CA GLU A 51 -2.14 10.92 -18.38
C GLU A 51 -1.55 12.15 -17.68
N THR A 52 -2.39 12.88 -16.95
CA THR A 52 -1.96 14.09 -16.23
C THR A 52 -2.67 14.23 -14.88
N ILE A 53 -1.95 14.79 -13.91
CA ILE A 53 -2.48 15.17 -12.60
C ILE A 53 -2.34 16.68 -12.45
N GLN A 54 -3.45 17.38 -12.38
CA GLN A 54 -3.50 18.81 -12.12
C GLN A 54 -4.03 19.05 -10.70
N ILE A 55 -3.42 19.98 -9.97
CA ILE A 55 -3.85 20.32 -8.63
C ILE A 55 -4.25 21.78 -8.59
N LEU A 56 -5.55 22.02 -8.40
CA LEU A 56 -6.10 23.34 -8.16
C LEU A 56 -5.97 23.65 -6.68
N LYS A 57 -5.06 24.60 -6.37
CA LYS A 57 -4.80 25.04 -5.01
C LYS A 57 -5.71 26.21 -4.63
N ASP A 58 -6.05 27.07 -5.59
CA ASP A 58 -6.73 28.33 -5.34
C ASP A 58 -8.25 28.21 -5.40
N ALA A 59 -8.92 28.87 -4.45
CA ALA A 59 -10.37 28.83 -4.29
C ALA A 59 -11.14 29.33 -5.53
N SER A 60 -10.56 30.24 -6.31
CA SER A 60 -11.15 30.75 -7.55
C SER A 60 -11.22 29.67 -8.65
N ALA A 61 -10.19 28.84 -8.78
CA ALA A 61 -10.17 27.73 -9.74
C ALA A 61 -11.01 26.53 -9.25
N ALA A 62 -11.10 26.36 -7.92
CA ALA A 62 -11.86 25.29 -7.28
C ALA A 62 -13.38 25.57 -7.23
N ALA A 63 -13.80 26.83 -7.36
CA ALA A 63 -15.20 27.27 -7.22
C ALA A 63 -16.19 26.54 -8.15
N ILE A 64 -15.73 26.06 -9.31
CA ILE A 64 -16.52 25.28 -10.28
C ILE A 64 -17.04 23.98 -9.64
N TYR A 65 -16.33 23.42 -8.67
CA TYR A 65 -16.65 22.15 -8.01
C TYR A 65 -17.36 22.32 -6.64
N GLY A 66 -17.76 23.55 -6.29
CA GLY A 66 -18.58 23.86 -5.12
C GLY A 66 -17.86 23.75 -3.77
N SER A 67 -18.64 23.64 -2.68
CA SER A 67 -18.11 23.66 -1.29
C SER A 67 -17.12 22.53 -0.97
N ARG A 68 -17.20 21.39 -1.67
CA ARG A 68 -16.27 20.26 -1.53
C ARG A 68 -14.86 20.59 -2.04
N ALA A 69 -14.72 21.63 -2.85
CA ALA A 69 -13.45 22.11 -3.38
C ALA A 69 -12.69 23.03 -2.41
N ALA A 70 -13.25 23.33 -1.22
CA ALA A 70 -12.62 24.20 -0.23
C ALA A 70 -11.25 23.69 0.25
N ASN A 71 -11.06 22.37 0.27
CA ASN A 71 -9.80 21.70 0.61
C ASN A 71 -8.86 21.50 -0.60
N GLY A 72 -9.20 22.06 -1.77
CA GLY A 72 -8.49 21.89 -3.04
C GLY A 72 -9.03 20.75 -3.90
N VAL A 73 -8.71 20.78 -5.19
CA VAL A 73 -9.17 19.79 -6.18
C VAL A 73 -7.98 19.15 -6.88
N VAL A 74 -8.01 17.82 -6.97
CA VAL A 74 -7.06 17.04 -7.76
C VAL A 74 -7.78 16.53 -9.00
N ILE A 75 -7.44 17.10 -10.15
CA ILE A 75 -7.98 16.70 -11.45
C ILE A 75 -7.04 15.66 -12.05
N ILE A 76 -7.60 14.52 -12.40
CA ILE A 76 -6.92 13.41 -13.04
C ILE A 76 -7.52 13.23 -14.43
N THR A 77 -6.67 13.36 -15.44
CA THR A 77 -7.02 13.05 -16.83
C THR A 77 -6.47 11.66 -17.13
N THR A 78 -7.30 10.76 -17.64
CA THR A 78 -6.85 9.41 -18.01
C THR A 78 -6.42 9.34 -19.47
N LYS A 79 -5.54 8.38 -19.77
CA LYS A 79 -5.00 8.17 -21.11
C LYS A 79 -6.12 7.93 -22.13
N ARG A 80 -5.95 8.51 -23.32
CA ARG A 80 -6.87 8.39 -24.45
C ARG A 80 -6.12 7.99 -25.71
N GLY A 81 -6.86 7.41 -26.65
CA GLY A 81 -6.33 7.19 -28.00
C GLY A 81 -6.14 8.51 -28.74
N GLN A 82 -5.20 8.55 -29.68
CA GLN A 82 -5.02 9.68 -30.58
C GLN A 82 -5.72 9.42 -31.91
N LYS A 83 -6.12 10.50 -32.59
CA LYS A 83 -6.68 10.40 -33.94
C LYS A 83 -5.61 10.00 -34.94
N ASP A 84 -6.04 9.23 -35.93
CA ASP A 84 -5.20 8.74 -37.02
C ASP A 84 -3.96 7.98 -36.53
N GLN A 85 -4.08 7.38 -35.34
CA GLN A 85 -3.03 6.58 -34.73
C GLN A 85 -3.37 5.10 -34.91
N PRO A 86 -2.47 4.30 -35.50
CA PRO A 86 -2.65 2.86 -35.55
C PRO A 86 -2.72 2.28 -34.14
N LEU A 87 -3.22 1.05 -34.04
CA LEU A 87 -3.28 0.35 -32.75
C LEU A 87 -1.89 0.30 -32.11
N LYS A 88 -1.77 0.93 -30.94
CA LYS A 88 -0.59 0.88 -30.08
C LYS A 88 -0.90 -0.01 -28.89
N VAL A 89 0.00 -0.95 -28.63
CA VAL A 89 -0.04 -1.81 -27.45
C VAL A 89 1.15 -1.45 -26.58
N ASP A 90 0.87 -0.96 -25.37
CA ASP A 90 1.85 -0.66 -24.35
C ASP A 90 1.73 -1.70 -23.24
N TYR A 91 2.87 -2.27 -22.84
CA TYR A 91 2.96 -3.14 -21.67
C TYR A 91 3.96 -2.54 -20.69
N ASN A 92 3.52 -2.38 -19.44
CA ASN A 92 4.39 -1.98 -18.34
C ASN A 92 4.28 -3.02 -17.24
N GLY A 93 5.42 -3.49 -16.74
CA GLY A 93 5.45 -4.43 -15.64
C GLY A 93 6.66 -4.20 -14.76
N TYR A 94 6.49 -4.43 -13.47
CA TYR A 94 7.59 -4.44 -12.53
C TYR A 94 7.39 -5.52 -11.48
N VAL A 95 8.51 -5.97 -10.94
CA VAL A 95 8.57 -6.82 -9.75
C VAL A 95 9.48 -6.12 -8.74
N GLY A 96 9.07 -6.11 -7.49
CA GLY A 96 9.82 -5.59 -6.36
C GLY A 96 9.83 -6.57 -5.22
N MET A 97 10.90 -6.56 -4.44
CA MET A 97 11.02 -7.30 -3.20
C MET A 97 11.07 -6.29 -2.06
N ASP A 98 10.19 -6.46 -1.09
CA ASP A 98 10.13 -5.63 0.10
C ASP A 98 10.63 -6.49 1.28
N TYR A 99 11.60 -5.99 2.03
CA TYR A 99 12.11 -6.67 3.23
C TYR A 99 12.33 -5.63 4.33
N ILE A 100 12.13 -6.06 5.58
CA ILE A 100 12.44 -5.23 6.74
C ILE A 100 13.82 -5.64 7.24
N PRO A 101 14.82 -4.75 7.22
CA PRO A 101 16.14 -5.10 7.69
C PRO A 101 16.11 -5.41 9.19
N SER A 102 16.84 -6.44 9.60
CA SER A 102 16.93 -6.85 11.01
C SER A 102 17.53 -5.78 11.92
N SER A 103 18.24 -4.81 11.36
CA SER A 103 18.79 -3.67 12.11
C SER A 103 17.75 -2.63 12.55
N VAL A 104 16.49 -2.75 12.13
CA VAL A 104 15.43 -1.83 12.57
C VAL A 104 15.09 -2.04 14.05
N TYR A 105 15.25 -3.26 14.55
CA TYR A 105 15.04 -3.60 15.95
C TYR A 105 16.28 -4.31 16.50
N ASP A 106 17.05 -3.59 17.29
CA ASP A 106 18.13 -4.18 18.09
C ASP A 106 17.51 -4.84 19.33
N VAL A 107 17.15 -6.11 19.20
CA VAL A 107 16.58 -6.92 20.28
C VAL A 107 17.66 -7.78 20.90
N MET A 108 17.58 -7.96 22.22
CA MET A 108 18.52 -8.84 22.92
C MET A 108 18.34 -10.28 22.47
N ASP A 109 19.45 -10.94 22.12
CA ASP A 109 19.49 -12.39 21.94
C ASP A 109 19.23 -13.11 23.28
N ALA A 110 18.84 -14.39 23.23
CA ALA A 110 18.52 -15.18 24.42
C ALA A 110 19.62 -15.15 25.50
N ASP A 111 20.90 -15.16 25.10
CA ASP A 111 22.04 -15.08 26.01
C ASP A 111 22.22 -13.69 26.63
N GLN A 112 22.03 -12.62 25.84
CA GLN A 112 22.11 -11.25 26.34
C GLN A 112 20.99 -10.98 27.35
N TYR A 113 19.79 -11.47 27.06
CA TYR A 113 18.65 -11.39 27.98
C TYR A 113 18.91 -12.20 29.26
N SER A 114 19.46 -13.41 29.14
CA SER A 114 19.82 -14.25 30.29
C SER A 114 20.86 -13.59 31.20
N GLN A 115 21.88 -12.96 30.61
CA GLN A 115 22.90 -12.20 31.35
C GLN A 115 22.31 -10.97 32.04
N TYR A 116 21.42 -10.23 31.35
CA TYR A 116 20.72 -9.09 31.92
C TYR A 116 19.90 -9.48 33.16
N ILE A 117 19.09 -10.55 33.06
CA ILE A 117 18.29 -11.06 34.18
C ILE A 117 19.19 -11.52 35.33
N GLY A 118 20.24 -12.28 35.03
CA GLY A 118 21.16 -12.75 36.06
C GLY A 118 21.89 -11.63 36.80
N GLN A 119 22.36 -10.61 36.06
CA GLN A 119 22.97 -9.43 36.66
C GLN A 119 21.97 -8.61 37.48
N ALA A 120 20.74 -8.46 37.00
CA ALA A 120 19.67 -7.79 37.73
C ALA A 120 19.40 -8.49 39.07
N CYS A 121 19.24 -9.82 39.06
CA CYS A 121 19.01 -10.61 40.27
C CYS A 121 20.18 -10.56 41.27
N ALA A 122 21.42 -10.59 40.77
CA ALA A 122 22.61 -10.43 41.59
C ALA A 122 22.67 -9.03 42.24
N ASN A 123 22.33 -7.98 41.51
CA ASN A 123 22.30 -6.61 42.04
C ASN A 123 21.17 -6.38 43.06
N SER A 124 20.03 -7.07 42.92
CA SER A 124 18.87 -6.95 43.81
C SER A 124 18.84 -7.97 44.95
N ASN A 125 19.84 -8.85 45.07
CA ASN A 125 19.87 -9.96 46.03
C ASN A 125 18.61 -10.86 45.99
N THR A 126 18.02 -11.03 44.81
CA THR A 126 16.85 -11.89 44.61
C THR A 126 17.26 -13.22 43.97
N PRO A 127 16.59 -14.33 44.29
CA PRO A 127 16.87 -15.62 43.64
C PRO A 127 16.58 -15.55 42.14
N LEU A 128 17.37 -16.28 41.35
CA LEU A 128 17.16 -16.42 39.90
C LEU A 128 15.78 -17.04 39.62
N PRO A 129 15.01 -16.49 38.66
CA PRO A 129 13.77 -17.10 38.20
C PRO A 129 14.00 -18.52 37.66
N GLY A 130 13.01 -19.40 37.86
CA GLY A 130 13.03 -20.75 37.30
C GLY A 130 13.19 -20.72 35.77
N GLY A 131 14.09 -21.55 35.23
CA GLY A 131 14.42 -21.57 33.80
C GLY A 131 15.78 -20.94 33.44
N TYR A 132 16.41 -20.20 34.36
CA TYR A 132 17.76 -19.65 34.17
C TYR A 132 18.78 -20.33 35.08
N LYS A 133 19.98 -20.61 34.58
CA LYS A 133 21.08 -21.20 35.34
C LYS A 133 22.36 -20.39 35.14
N LEU A 134 23.13 -20.23 36.22
CA LEU A 134 24.51 -19.78 36.13
C LEU A 134 25.38 -20.97 35.72
N ASP A 135 26.11 -20.83 34.63
CA ASP A 135 27.18 -21.76 34.30
C ASP A 135 28.41 -21.41 35.16
N SER A 136 28.67 -22.26 36.15
CA SER A 136 29.79 -22.12 37.09
C SER A 136 31.17 -22.16 36.40
N THR A 137 31.25 -22.65 35.16
CA THR A 137 32.50 -22.78 34.40
C THR A 137 32.84 -21.49 33.65
N THR A 138 31.84 -20.81 33.11
CA THR A 138 32.01 -19.61 32.26
C THR A 138 31.62 -18.32 32.97
N GLY A 139 30.94 -18.41 34.12
CA GLY A 139 30.42 -17.26 34.88
C GLY A 139 29.25 -16.56 34.18
N LYS A 140 28.61 -17.20 33.20
CA LYS A 140 27.53 -16.63 32.39
C LYS A 140 26.18 -17.24 32.75
N TYR A 141 25.13 -16.43 32.65
CA TYR A 141 23.74 -16.88 32.85
C TYR A 141 23.15 -17.34 31.53
N HIS A 142 22.47 -18.49 31.53
CA HIS A 142 21.84 -19.08 30.33
C HIS A 142 20.43 -19.59 30.63
N PHE A 143 19.57 -19.58 29.62
CA PHE A 143 18.27 -20.24 29.65
C PHE A 143 18.43 -21.75 29.48
N GLN A 144 17.67 -22.55 30.23
CA GLN A 144 17.86 -24.01 30.32
C GLN A 144 17.77 -24.76 28.99
N ASP A 145 16.97 -24.27 28.04
CA ASP A 145 16.71 -24.97 26.78
C ASP A 145 17.59 -24.54 25.59
N ASN A 146 18.58 -23.65 25.78
CA ASN A 146 19.50 -23.18 24.71
C ASN A 146 18.80 -22.74 23.41
N THR A 147 17.53 -22.35 23.49
CA THR A 147 16.72 -21.92 22.35
C THR A 147 16.92 -20.43 22.10
N ASN A 148 17.57 -20.08 20.98
CA ASN A 148 17.68 -18.70 20.52
C ASN A 148 16.85 -18.51 19.22
N THR A 149 15.53 -18.43 19.39
CA THR A 149 14.63 -18.18 18.25
C THR A 149 14.62 -16.70 17.91
N ASN A 150 15.07 -16.36 16.70
CA ASN A 150 14.94 -15.01 16.17
C ASN A 150 13.49 -14.76 15.71
N TRP A 151 12.65 -14.30 16.63
CA TRP A 151 11.24 -13.98 16.37
C TRP A 151 11.05 -12.96 15.25
N PHE A 152 11.99 -12.03 15.07
CA PHE A 152 11.92 -11.05 14.00
C PHE A 152 12.02 -11.70 12.62
N LYS A 153 12.97 -12.63 12.44
CA LYS A 153 13.13 -13.41 11.20
C LYS A 153 12.01 -14.43 10.98
N GLU A 154 11.36 -14.85 12.06
CA GLU A 154 10.22 -15.75 11.98
C GLU A 154 8.97 -15.00 11.53
N VAL A 155 8.66 -13.86 12.15
CA VAL A 155 7.46 -13.06 11.85
C VAL A 155 7.58 -12.33 10.51
N PHE A 156 8.78 -11.81 10.18
CA PHE A 156 8.99 -11.03 8.97
C PHE A 156 9.69 -11.85 7.88
N LYS A 157 9.03 -11.94 6.73
CA LYS A 157 9.57 -12.53 5.50
C LYS A 157 9.63 -11.49 4.39
N THR A 158 10.39 -11.82 3.35
CA THR A 158 10.45 -10.99 2.14
C THR A 158 9.10 -11.00 1.44
N GLY A 159 8.46 -9.83 1.35
CA GLY A 159 7.27 -9.61 0.55
C GLY A 159 7.64 -9.44 -0.92
N ILE A 160 6.78 -9.92 -1.81
CA ILE A 160 6.93 -9.73 -3.26
C ILE A 160 5.77 -8.87 -3.74
N ARG A 161 6.10 -7.81 -4.47
CA ARG A 161 5.15 -6.96 -5.17
C ARG A 161 5.35 -7.07 -6.66
N GLN A 162 4.26 -7.13 -7.40
CA GLN A 162 4.28 -7.17 -8.85
C GLN A 162 3.12 -6.35 -9.42
N ASN A 163 3.36 -5.75 -10.57
CA ASN A 163 2.35 -5.05 -11.34
C ASN A 163 2.51 -5.42 -12.81
N HIS A 164 1.37 -5.65 -13.46
CA HIS A 164 1.29 -5.90 -14.89
C HIS A 164 0.18 -5.01 -15.45
N ASN A 165 0.55 -4.11 -16.34
CA ASN A 165 -0.37 -3.20 -17.01
C ASN A 165 -0.26 -3.41 -18.51
N VAL A 166 -1.39 -3.66 -19.15
CA VAL A 166 -1.52 -3.76 -20.60
C VAL A 166 -2.48 -2.67 -21.03
N ASN A 167 -2.06 -1.83 -21.96
CA ASN A 167 -2.84 -0.73 -22.49
C ASN A 167 -2.88 -0.79 -24.01
N LEU A 168 -4.09 -0.78 -24.56
CA LEU A 168 -4.36 -0.76 -26.00
C LEU A 168 -5.00 0.59 -26.32
N SER A 169 -4.38 1.34 -27.22
CA SER A 169 -4.89 2.65 -27.63
C SER A 169 -4.75 2.86 -29.13
N GLY A 170 -5.70 3.59 -29.71
CA GLY A 170 -5.64 4.00 -31.10
C GLY A 170 -6.86 4.81 -31.49
N GLY A 171 -6.95 5.17 -32.75
CA GLY A 171 -8.09 5.92 -33.26
C GLY A 171 -8.01 6.23 -34.73
N GLY A 172 -9.17 6.27 -35.39
CA GLY A 172 -9.30 6.86 -36.72
C GLY A 172 -9.61 8.36 -36.63
N ALA A 173 -9.92 8.98 -37.77
CA ALA A 173 -10.23 10.40 -37.86
C ALA A 173 -11.42 10.86 -37.00
N HIS A 174 -12.38 9.96 -36.74
CA HIS A 174 -13.66 10.27 -36.08
C HIS A 174 -13.90 9.47 -34.79
N ASN A 175 -13.03 8.53 -34.43
CA ASN A 175 -13.18 7.70 -33.24
C ASN A 175 -11.83 7.41 -32.60
N THR A 176 -11.73 7.55 -31.28
CA THR A 176 -10.56 7.15 -30.50
C THR A 176 -10.99 6.18 -29.41
N TYR A 177 -10.13 5.21 -29.12
CA TYR A 177 -10.35 4.22 -28.08
C TYR A 177 -9.10 4.01 -27.25
N ASN A 178 -9.31 3.70 -25.98
CA ASN A 178 -8.28 3.28 -25.05
C ASN A 178 -8.88 2.21 -24.13
N VAL A 179 -8.18 1.09 -24.01
CA VAL A 179 -8.56 -0.04 -23.15
C VAL A 179 -7.34 -0.40 -22.32
N SER A 180 -7.47 -0.37 -21.00
CA SER A 180 -6.40 -0.76 -20.08
C SER A 180 -6.84 -1.89 -19.16
N LEU A 181 -5.89 -2.78 -18.87
CA LEU A 181 -6.00 -3.83 -17.88
C LEU A 181 -4.78 -3.76 -16.96
N ASP A 182 -5.03 -3.67 -15.66
CA ASP A 182 -4.00 -3.60 -14.63
C ASP A 182 -4.23 -4.71 -13.60
N TYR A 183 -3.21 -5.53 -13.41
CA TYR A 183 -3.11 -6.49 -12.32
C TYR A 183 -2.03 -6.03 -11.35
N TYR A 184 -2.41 -5.82 -10.11
CA TYR A 184 -1.50 -5.46 -9.03
C TYR A 184 -1.61 -6.50 -7.91
N ASN A 185 -0.47 -7.02 -7.48
CA ASN A 185 -0.37 -7.93 -6.34
C ASN A 185 0.77 -7.47 -5.43
N GLN A 186 0.47 -7.27 -4.16
CA GLN A 186 1.43 -6.95 -3.13
C GLN A 186 1.25 -7.92 -1.96
N LYS A 187 2.24 -8.79 -1.76
CA LYS A 187 2.33 -9.62 -0.56
C LYS A 187 3.04 -8.83 0.53
N GLY A 188 2.45 -8.81 1.73
CA GLY A 188 3.05 -8.18 2.90
C GLY A 188 4.32 -8.89 3.35
N THR A 189 5.12 -8.22 4.17
CA THR A 189 6.35 -8.78 4.77
C THR A 189 6.06 -9.61 6.03
N LEU A 190 4.80 -9.84 6.39
CA LEU A 190 4.38 -10.58 7.59
C LEU A 190 3.94 -12.00 7.20
N GLU A 191 4.53 -13.03 7.81
CA GLU A 191 4.20 -14.43 7.54
C GLU A 191 2.82 -14.82 8.10
N GLY A 192 2.13 -15.74 7.42
CA GLY A 192 0.93 -16.42 7.90
C GLY A 192 -0.39 -15.63 7.86
N ALA A 193 -0.37 -14.31 8.09
CA ALA A 193 -1.58 -13.48 8.12
C ALA A 193 -1.34 -12.01 7.71
N GLY A 194 -0.24 -11.72 7.02
CA GLY A 194 0.05 -10.36 6.57
C GLY A 194 -1.04 -9.83 5.61
N PRO A 195 -1.40 -8.54 5.68
CA PRO A 195 -2.36 -7.94 4.76
C PRO A 195 -1.82 -8.05 3.33
N ASN A 196 -2.38 -8.97 2.55
CA ASN A 196 -2.12 -9.08 1.13
C ASN A 196 -3.13 -8.24 0.35
N TYR A 197 -2.67 -7.64 -0.73
CA TYR A 197 -3.49 -6.79 -1.57
C TYR A 197 -3.40 -7.21 -3.03
N GLU A 198 -4.55 -7.57 -3.59
CA GLU A 198 -4.70 -7.90 -4.99
C GLU A 198 -5.78 -7.04 -5.62
N ARG A 199 -5.47 -6.46 -6.78
CA ARG A 199 -6.35 -5.55 -7.49
C ARG A 199 -6.33 -5.84 -8.97
N TYR A 200 -7.53 -5.97 -9.52
CA TYR A 200 -7.78 -5.98 -10.96
C TYR A 200 -8.50 -4.68 -11.32
N THR A 201 -7.94 -3.95 -12.28
CA THR A 201 -8.56 -2.74 -12.83
C THR A 201 -8.75 -2.93 -14.32
N ALA A 202 -9.94 -2.64 -14.81
CA ALA A 202 -10.22 -2.55 -16.23
C ALA A 202 -10.79 -1.17 -16.55
N ARG A 203 -10.28 -0.54 -17.61
CA ARG A 203 -10.78 0.74 -18.08
C ARG A 203 -11.04 0.69 -19.57
N VAL A 204 -12.13 1.31 -19.98
CA VAL A 204 -12.50 1.54 -21.37
C VAL A 204 -12.88 3.00 -21.53
N ASN A 205 -12.11 3.71 -22.34
CA ASN A 205 -12.39 5.07 -22.78
C ASN A 205 -12.66 5.06 -24.28
N ASN A 206 -13.77 5.67 -24.69
CA ASN A 206 -14.12 5.84 -26.09
C ASN A 206 -14.55 7.29 -26.33
N THR A 207 -14.04 7.89 -27.40
CA THR A 207 -14.52 9.20 -27.88
C THR A 207 -14.91 9.07 -29.33
N MET A 208 -16.13 9.51 -29.66
CA MET A 208 -16.66 9.50 -31.01
C MET A 208 -17.06 10.92 -31.41
N ASP A 209 -16.42 11.43 -32.46
CA ASP A 209 -16.68 12.74 -33.03
C ASP A 209 -17.54 12.60 -34.28
N THR A 210 -18.78 13.10 -34.20
CA THR A 210 -19.64 13.34 -35.37
C THR A 210 -19.65 14.83 -35.69
N LYS A 211 -20.06 15.24 -36.89
CA LYS A 211 -20.06 16.65 -37.36
C LYS A 211 -20.65 17.67 -36.36
N PHE A 212 -21.62 17.27 -35.54
CA PHE A 212 -22.36 18.17 -34.64
C PHE A 212 -22.44 17.66 -33.19
N ILE A 213 -22.02 16.41 -32.92
CA ILE A 213 -22.08 15.81 -31.58
C ILE A 213 -20.78 15.09 -31.27
N LYS A 214 -20.29 15.26 -30.04
CA LYS A 214 -19.16 14.50 -29.49
C LYS A 214 -19.63 13.62 -28.34
N PHE A 215 -19.50 12.31 -28.51
CA PHE A 215 -19.78 11.35 -27.45
C PHE A 215 -18.48 10.99 -26.74
N HIS A 216 -18.48 11.08 -25.41
CA HIS A 216 -17.40 10.63 -24.56
C HIS A 216 -17.95 9.59 -23.60
N THR A 217 -17.38 8.40 -23.64
CA THR A 217 -17.74 7.30 -22.75
C THR A 217 -16.50 6.88 -21.99
N SER A 218 -16.59 6.89 -20.66
CA SER A 218 -15.54 6.37 -19.78
C SER A 218 -16.17 5.37 -18.82
N LEU A 219 -15.65 4.15 -18.83
CA LEU A 219 -16.04 3.08 -17.93
C LEU A 219 -14.78 2.58 -17.22
N SER A 220 -14.84 2.50 -15.90
CA SER A 220 -13.83 1.83 -15.09
C SER A 220 -14.49 0.86 -14.14
N THR A 221 -13.93 -0.34 -14.06
CA THR A 221 -14.30 -1.33 -13.07
C THR A 221 -13.05 -1.72 -12.28
N LEU A 222 -13.26 -1.91 -10.98
CA LEU A 222 -12.21 -2.29 -10.07
C LEU A 222 -12.75 -3.38 -9.17
N THR A 223 -12.07 -4.53 -9.20
CA THR A 223 -12.38 -5.66 -8.34
C THR A 223 -11.21 -5.86 -7.38
N PRO A 224 -11.31 -5.35 -6.14
CA PRO A 224 -10.35 -5.69 -5.10
C PRO A 224 -10.73 -7.05 -4.54
N ILE A 225 -9.81 -8.02 -4.62
CA ILE A 225 -9.95 -9.25 -3.83
C ILE A 225 -9.45 -8.87 -2.44
N LYS A 226 -10.40 -8.64 -1.51
CA LYS A 226 -10.06 -8.33 -0.13
C LYS A 226 -9.19 -9.44 0.45
N THR A 227 -8.07 -8.99 0.99
CA THR A 227 -7.22 -9.62 2.01
C THR A 227 -7.85 -10.88 2.61
N THR A 228 -7.46 -12.04 2.09
CA THR A 228 -7.81 -13.31 2.72
C THR A 228 -6.95 -13.43 3.97
N TRP A 229 -7.55 -13.22 5.14
CA TRP A 229 -6.96 -13.58 6.41
C TRP A 229 -6.94 -15.10 6.51
N VAL A 230 -5.81 -15.71 6.16
CA VAL A 230 -5.61 -17.14 6.40
C VAL A 230 -5.16 -17.27 7.84
N CYS A 231 -6.02 -17.80 8.71
CA CYS A 231 -5.62 -18.16 10.06
C CYS A 231 -4.77 -19.42 9.98
N GLN A 232 -3.45 -19.28 9.85
CA GLN A 232 -2.56 -20.44 9.80
C GLN A 232 -2.40 -21.00 11.22
N THR A 233 -2.98 -22.17 11.47
CA THR A 233 -2.72 -22.93 12.70
C THR A 233 -1.33 -23.56 12.61
N LEU A 234 -0.35 -23.01 13.33
CA LEU A 234 0.93 -23.68 13.55
C LEU A 234 0.73 -24.89 14.48
N PRO A 235 1.42 -26.03 14.25
CA PRO A 235 1.38 -27.14 15.17
C PRO A 235 2.23 -26.78 16.41
N ASN A 236 1.56 -26.81 17.56
CA ASN A 236 2.08 -26.61 18.92
C ASN A 236 2.47 -25.18 19.31
N THR A 237 1.66 -24.63 20.22
CA THR A 237 1.94 -23.51 21.14
C THR A 237 2.27 -22.16 20.51
N PHE A 238 1.23 -21.45 20.05
CA PHE A 238 0.83 -20.09 20.43
C PHE A 238 -0.19 -19.59 19.40
N LYS A 239 -1.45 -19.38 19.81
CA LYS A 239 -2.43 -18.64 19.00
C LYS A 239 -2.25 -17.16 19.30
N VAL A 240 -1.46 -16.47 18.49
CA VAL A 240 -1.44 -15.01 18.50
C VAL A 240 -2.49 -14.55 17.47
N CYS A 241 -3.73 -14.40 17.93
CA CYS A 241 -4.71 -13.58 17.22
C CYS A 241 -4.45 -12.14 17.67
N MET A 242 -3.71 -11.37 16.86
CA MET A 242 -3.66 -9.92 17.05
C MET A 242 -4.87 -9.31 16.33
N GLU A 243 -5.77 -8.74 17.14
CA GLU A 243 -6.88 -7.88 16.73
C GLU A 243 -6.33 -6.59 16.10
N THR A 244 -6.81 -6.26 14.89
CA THR A 244 -7.47 -4.97 14.52
C THR A 244 -7.78 -4.96 13.03
#